data_AF-A0A5C3PPM4-F1
#
_entry.id   AF-A0A5C3PPM4-F1
#
_cell.length_a   1.000
_cell.length_b   1.000
_cell.length_c   1.000
_cell.angle_alpha   90.00
_cell.angle_beta   90.00
_cell.angle_gamma   90.00
#
_symmetry.space_group_name_H-M   'P 1'
#
loop_
_entity.id
_entity.type
_entity.pdbx_description
1 polymer ?
#
loop_
_entity_poly.entity_id
_entity_poly.type
_entity_poly.pdbx_seq_one_letter_code
_entity_poly.pdbx_strand_id
1 'polypeptide(L)'
;MIAVSSITAVVVGLTAWAYATTPSQLRATNRTGAPPQAVLVDPLEFNVLGINGSFRQSATEEFFNPTNTTPPFFQVLHHEFLKILGPSATIRAIAANPTFAFAHEAPIWVPKTDEVFFASNDGGALGMSDIDHNNQVSKINLQDVAAAIKASGPGVAPVNVTATKIDLPEAIQMTNGGTGPFNGKLVLINSGRGPLPPSIALVDPAPPHNTTVLLDNFFGRQFNSLNDVKIHPGSNKLFFTDVTYGFLNHFRPPPLLPNQVYRFDPDTGSVRVVADGFDRCNGIAFTPDGRTAFVTDTGANGGFLGNNQTDPATIYAFDVDAKSNAFKNRRVFAYVDTGIADGIQLDAAGNVYAGTGDGVQVWDSDGTLLGKFFLGTTSANLVFAGDGRLVIMAETAIYFAEIAAKANKLSFP
;
A
#
# COMPACT_ATOMS: atom_id res chain seq x y z
N MET A 1 -7.30 -48.87 -61.74
CA MET A 1 -8.71 -48.49 -61.49
C MET A 1 -8.76 -47.89 -60.09
N ILE A 2 -8.90 -46.57 -59.94
CA ILE A 2 -10.19 -45.84 -59.85
C ILE A 2 -10.97 -46.37 -58.60
N ALA A 3 -11.36 -45.60 -57.59
CA ALA A 3 -11.76 -44.20 -57.56
C ALA A 3 -11.53 -43.55 -56.19
N VAL A 4 -11.35 -42.23 -56.24
CA VAL A 4 -11.64 -41.24 -55.20
C VAL A 4 -13.14 -41.29 -54.86
N SER A 5 -13.49 -41.17 -53.57
CA SER A 5 -14.87 -40.93 -53.13
C SER A 5 -14.87 -39.86 -52.03
N SER A 6 -15.28 -38.67 -52.44
CA SER A 6 -15.56 -37.47 -51.66
C SER A 6 -16.68 -37.71 -50.65
N ILE A 7 -16.54 -37.18 -49.43
CA ILE A 7 -17.68 -36.92 -48.53
C ILE A 7 -17.63 -35.45 -48.10
N THR A 8 -18.42 -34.68 -48.84
CA THR A 8 -19.34 -33.62 -48.43
C THR A 8 -18.99 -32.78 -47.19
N ALA A 9 -18.65 -31.52 -47.47
CA ALA A 9 -18.62 -30.42 -46.52
C ALA A 9 -20.02 -30.17 -45.92
N VAL A 10 -20.10 -30.16 -44.59
CA VAL A 10 -21.23 -29.57 -43.87
C VAL A 10 -20.81 -28.17 -43.46
N VAL A 11 -21.39 -27.20 -44.15
CA VAL A 11 -21.38 -25.78 -43.78
C VAL A 11 -22.28 -25.64 -42.55
N VAL A 12 -21.68 -25.53 -41.37
CA VAL A 12 -22.39 -25.00 -40.19
C VAL A 12 -22.06 -23.53 -40.11
N GLY A 13 -23.07 -22.70 -40.37
CA GLY A 13 -22.96 -21.25 -40.37
C GLY A 13 -22.41 -20.72 -39.05
N LEU A 14 -21.36 -19.92 -39.17
CA LEU A 14 -20.93 -18.98 -38.14
C LEU A 14 -22.08 -18.01 -37.89
N THR A 15 -22.91 -18.28 -36.90
CA THR A 15 -23.68 -17.21 -36.25
C THR A 15 -22.69 -16.38 -35.45
N ALA A 16 -22.08 -15.39 -36.12
CA ALA A 16 -21.45 -14.28 -35.45
C ALA A 16 -22.53 -13.62 -34.59
N TRP A 17 -22.55 -13.95 -33.30
CA TRP A 17 -23.20 -13.12 -32.31
C TRP A 17 -22.42 -11.82 -32.30
N ALA A 18 -22.93 -10.85 -33.05
CA ALA A 18 -22.57 -9.46 -32.89
C ALA A 18 -22.96 -9.05 -31.46
N TYR A 19 -22.05 -9.24 -30.51
CA TYR A 19 -21.97 -8.37 -29.36
C TYR A 19 -21.49 -7.00 -29.84
N ALA A 20 -22.37 -6.32 -30.58
CA ALA A 20 -22.38 -4.87 -30.56
C ALA A 20 -22.85 -4.49 -29.16
N THR A 21 -21.94 -4.55 -28.18
CA THR A 21 -22.21 -3.97 -26.87
C THR A 21 -22.29 -2.47 -27.07
N THR A 22 -23.53 -1.98 -26.91
CA THR A 22 -23.94 -0.66 -26.42
C THR A 22 -22.81 0.23 -25.88
N PRO A 23 -22.89 1.57 -26.08
CA PRO A 23 -22.05 2.52 -25.36
C PRO A 23 -22.04 2.15 -23.87
N SER A 24 -20.85 2.02 -23.30
CA SER A 24 -20.63 1.42 -21.99
C SER A 24 -21.50 2.02 -20.90
N GLN A 25 -21.91 1.18 -19.95
CA GLN A 25 -22.64 1.63 -18.77
C GLN A 25 -21.89 2.73 -18.00
N LEU A 26 -20.55 2.77 -18.04
CA LEU A 26 -19.73 3.86 -17.48
C LEU A 26 -19.89 5.20 -18.23
N ARG A 27 -20.08 5.18 -19.56
CA ARG A 27 -20.39 6.39 -20.34
C ARG A 27 -21.87 6.78 -20.23
N ALA A 28 -22.76 5.80 -20.03
CA ALA A 28 -24.20 6.01 -19.88
C ALA A 28 -24.62 6.40 -18.45
N THR A 29 -23.84 6.06 -17.42
CA THR A 29 -23.92 6.71 -16.11
C THR A 29 -23.49 8.15 -16.29
N ASN A 30 -24.46 9.06 -16.28
CA ASN A 30 -24.25 10.49 -16.35
C ASN A 30 -23.02 10.90 -15.50
N ARG A 31 -22.19 11.82 -16.03
CA ARG A 31 -21.20 12.60 -15.26
C ARG A 31 -21.76 13.26 -13.99
N THR A 32 -23.08 13.22 -13.78
CA THR A 32 -23.75 13.72 -12.59
C THR A 32 -23.30 12.93 -11.37
N GLY A 33 -22.45 13.55 -10.54
CA GLY A 33 -22.03 13.00 -9.25
C GLY A 33 -20.57 12.54 -9.18
N ALA A 34 -19.83 12.53 -10.30
CA ALA A 34 -18.38 12.34 -10.26
C ALA A 34 -17.70 13.61 -9.74
N PRO A 35 -16.71 13.49 -8.83
CA PRO A 35 -15.99 14.66 -8.34
C PRO A 35 -15.14 15.30 -9.44
N PRO A 36 -14.76 16.58 -9.33
CA PRO A 36 -14.07 17.32 -10.40
C PRO A 36 -12.75 16.70 -10.86
N GLN A 37 -12.03 15.99 -9.99
CA GLN A 37 -10.77 15.31 -10.31
C GLN A 37 -10.97 13.86 -10.80
N ALA A 38 -12.20 13.39 -11.02
CA ALA A 38 -12.44 12.04 -11.53
C ALA A 38 -12.32 11.95 -13.05
N VAL A 39 -11.58 10.93 -13.50
CA VAL A 39 -11.42 10.55 -14.90
C VAL A 39 -11.97 9.15 -15.07
N LEU A 40 -13.06 9.01 -15.82
CA LEU A 40 -13.67 7.71 -16.10
C LEU A 40 -12.91 7.04 -17.24
N VAL A 41 -12.40 5.84 -16.97
CA VAL A 41 -11.73 4.96 -17.93
C VAL A 41 -12.59 3.72 -18.08
N ASP A 42 -12.99 3.41 -19.30
CA ASP A 42 -13.79 2.23 -19.60
C ASP A 42 -12.88 1.03 -19.86
N PRO A 43 -12.83 0.01 -18.99
CA PRO A 43 -11.95 -1.13 -19.17
C PRO A 43 -12.21 -1.89 -20.49
N LEU A 44 -13.43 -1.82 -21.04
CA LEU A 44 -13.76 -2.47 -22.31
C LEU A 44 -12.95 -1.91 -23.49
N GLU A 45 -12.50 -0.66 -23.42
CA GLU A 45 -11.66 -0.04 -24.45
C GLU A 45 -10.24 -0.64 -24.48
N PHE A 46 -9.83 -1.34 -23.42
CA PHE A 46 -8.49 -1.93 -23.27
C PHE A 46 -8.49 -3.46 -23.33
N ASN A 47 -9.65 -4.10 -23.44
CA ASN A 47 -9.75 -5.56 -23.60
C ASN A 47 -9.09 -6.06 -24.90
N VAL A 48 -9.11 -5.25 -25.97
CA VAL A 48 -8.58 -5.61 -27.28
C VAL A 48 -7.82 -4.42 -27.87
N LEU A 49 -6.49 -4.45 -27.78
CA LEU A 49 -5.62 -3.44 -28.41
C LEU A 49 -5.43 -3.68 -29.92
N GLY A 50 -5.60 -4.93 -30.37
CA GLY A 50 -5.47 -5.30 -31.78
C GLY A 50 -4.03 -5.35 -32.30
N ILE A 51 -3.88 -5.69 -33.60
CA ILE A 51 -2.57 -5.89 -34.24
C ILE A 51 -1.69 -4.63 -34.27
N ASN A 52 -2.31 -3.45 -34.21
CA ASN A 52 -1.62 -2.16 -34.18
C ASN A 52 -1.62 -1.53 -32.78
N GLY A 53 -2.01 -2.30 -31.77
CA GLY A 53 -2.06 -1.86 -30.38
C GLY A 53 -0.66 -1.63 -29.80
N SER A 54 -0.55 -0.65 -28.90
CA SER A 54 0.69 -0.42 -28.13
C SER A 54 0.58 -1.11 -26.77
N PHE A 55 1.53 -2.00 -26.49
CA PHE A 55 1.64 -2.70 -25.21
C PHE A 55 2.65 -1.97 -24.32
N ARG A 56 2.34 -1.84 -23.03
CA ARG A 56 3.35 -1.45 -22.04
C ARG A 56 4.46 -2.49 -22.02
N GLN A 57 5.72 -2.07 -22.07
CA GLN A 57 6.86 -2.98 -22.07
C GLN A 57 7.32 -3.32 -20.65
N SER A 58 7.05 -2.42 -19.71
CA SER A 58 7.42 -2.60 -18.30
C SER A 58 6.32 -2.09 -17.37
N ALA A 59 5.80 -2.97 -16.52
CA ALA A 59 4.83 -2.59 -15.49
C ALA A 59 5.48 -1.74 -14.37
N THR A 60 6.81 -1.74 -14.24
CA THR A 60 7.53 -0.97 -13.21
C THR A 60 8.00 0.40 -13.69
N GLU A 61 8.02 0.64 -15.01
CA GLU A 61 8.49 1.90 -15.61
C GLU A 61 7.38 2.67 -16.32
N GLU A 62 6.31 1.99 -16.77
CA GLU A 62 5.22 2.61 -17.53
C GLU A 62 3.89 2.57 -16.76
N PHE A 63 3.31 3.75 -16.53
CA PHE A 63 2.04 3.90 -15.83
C PHE A 63 0.84 3.71 -16.77
N PHE A 64 -0.26 3.16 -16.25
CA PHE A 64 -1.51 3.07 -17.00
C PHE A 64 -2.31 4.38 -16.89
N ASN A 65 -2.00 5.35 -17.77
CA ASN A 65 -2.71 6.64 -17.89
C ASN A 65 -3.21 6.86 -19.33
N PRO A 66 -4.25 6.13 -19.77
CA PRO A 66 -4.66 6.13 -21.17
C PRO A 66 -5.27 7.46 -21.64
N THR A 67 -5.71 8.32 -20.72
CA THR A 67 -6.26 9.64 -21.02
C THR A 67 -5.21 10.75 -21.01
N ASN A 68 -3.94 10.41 -20.73
CA ASN A 68 -2.84 11.34 -20.57
C ASN A 68 -3.20 12.53 -19.67
N THR A 69 -3.96 12.27 -18.60
CA THR A 69 -4.43 13.31 -17.68
C THR A 69 -3.31 13.68 -16.71
N THR A 70 -3.13 14.99 -16.47
CA THR A 70 -2.11 15.49 -15.53
C THR A 70 -2.44 15.08 -14.09
N PRO A 71 -1.51 14.41 -13.37
CA PRO A 71 -1.67 14.07 -11.97
C PRO A 71 -1.64 15.28 -11.01
N PRO A 72 -2.24 15.18 -9.81
CA PRO A 72 -2.99 14.04 -9.29
C PRO A 72 -4.47 14.05 -9.70
N PHE A 73 -5.05 12.86 -9.93
CA PHE A 73 -6.47 12.68 -10.24
C PHE A 73 -6.99 11.32 -9.77
N PHE A 74 -8.32 11.13 -9.78
CA PHE A 74 -8.94 9.84 -9.50
C PHE A 74 -9.23 9.10 -10.81
N GLN A 75 -8.56 7.99 -11.06
CA GLN A 75 -8.86 7.13 -12.23
C GLN A 75 -9.98 6.16 -11.86
N VAL A 76 -11.16 6.32 -12.44
CA VAL A 76 -12.35 5.52 -12.16
C VAL A 76 -12.46 4.41 -13.20
N LEU A 77 -12.28 3.16 -12.77
CA LEU A 77 -12.39 1.96 -13.61
C LEU A 77 -13.72 1.22 -13.39
N HIS A 78 -14.31 1.39 -12.21
CA HIS A 78 -15.61 0.83 -11.84
C HIS A 78 -16.47 1.89 -11.14
N HIS A 79 -17.78 1.89 -11.40
CA HIS A 79 -18.71 2.90 -10.89
C HIS A 79 -18.80 2.93 -9.35
N GLU A 80 -18.58 1.79 -8.67
CA GLU A 80 -18.56 1.73 -7.21
C GLU A 80 -17.45 2.58 -6.59
N PHE A 81 -16.37 2.88 -7.32
CA PHE A 81 -15.34 3.80 -6.84
C PHE A 81 -15.90 5.20 -6.56
N LEU A 82 -16.94 5.63 -7.30
CA LEU A 82 -17.60 6.91 -7.05
C LEU A 82 -18.28 6.98 -5.67
N LYS A 83 -18.65 5.84 -5.08
CA LYS A 83 -19.18 5.79 -3.70
C LYS A 83 -18.08 5.99 -2.67
N ILE A 84 -16.89 5.47 -2.93
CA ILE A 84 -15.68 5.68 -2.10
C ILE A 84 -15.27 7.15 -2.15
N LEU A 85 -15.24 7.74 -3.34
CA LEU A 85 -14.85 9.13 -3.54
C LEU A 85 -15.89 10.11 -2.98
N GLY A 86 -17.17 9.92 -3.33
CA GLY A 86 -18.20 10.92 -3.12
C GLY A 86 -18.11 12.10 -4.09
N PRO A 87 -19.15 12.95 -4.16
CA PRO A 87 -19.25 14.01 -5.17
C PRO A 87 -18.29 15.18 -4.97
N SER A 88 -17.75 15.33 -3.76
CA SER A 88 -16.87 16.45 -3.37
C SER A 88 -15.42 16.03 -3.19
N ALA A 89 -15.04 14.85 -3.68
CA ALA A 89 -13.71 14.31 -3.45
C ALA A 89 -12.61 15.24 -3.97
N THR A 90 -11.54 15.41 -3.21
CA THR A 90 -10.35 16.16 -3.64
C THR A 90 -9.08 15.42 -3.31
N ILE A 91 -8.02 15.66 -4.09
CA ILE A 91 -6.66 15.19 -3.82
C ILE A 91 -5.65 16.28 -4.19
N ARG A 92 -4.68 16.53 -3.32
CA ARG A 92 -3.60 17.51 -3.54
C ARG A 92 -2.33 17.11 -2.80
N ALA A 93 -1.18 17.61 -3.26
CA ALA A 93 0.05 17.56 -2.47
C ALA A 93 -0.03 18.56 -1.30
N ILE A 94 0.41 18.14 -0.12
CA ILE A 94 0.39 18.95 1.12
C ILE A 94 1.77 19.23 1.70
N ALA A 95 2.79 18.49 1.25
CA ALA A 95 4.19 18.71 1.57
C ALA A 95 5.04 18.13 0.44
N ALA A 96 6.15 18.77 0.09
CA ALA A 96 7.08 18.25 -0.91
C ALA A 96 8.54 18.66 -0.62
N ASN A 97 9.47 17.75 -0.92
CA ASN A 97 10.90 17.97 -0.89
C ASN A 97 11.57 17.14 -1.99
N PRO A 98 11.93 17.73 -3.14
CA PRO A 98 12.43 16.99 -4.29
C PRO A 98 13.82 16.37 -4.08
N THR A 99 14.56 16.76 -3.03
CA THR A 99 15.92 16.28 -2.76
C THR A 99 15.99 15.27 -1.63
N PHE A 100 14.86 14.92 -1.02
CA PHE A 100 14.82 14.00 0.11
C PHE A 100 13.51 13.22 0.10
N ALA A 101 13.58 11.89 0.05
CA ALA A 101 12.44 10.99 0.12
C ALA A 101 11.91 10.87 1.56
N PHE A 102 11.44 11.99 2.10
CA PHE A 102 11.05 12.15 3.51
C PHE A 102 9.76 11.41 3.89
N ALA A 103 8.93 11.04 2.92
CA ALA A 103 7.60 10.46 3.11
C ALA A 103 7.48 9.12 2.37
N HIS A 104 8.04 8.07 2.98
CA HIS A 104 8.07 6.73 2.40
C HIS A 104 7.04 5.82 3.09
N GLU A 105 7.18 5.64 4.41
CA GLU A 105 6.63 4.48 5.11
C GLU A 105 6.15 4.78 6.54
N ALA A 106 5.63 3.80 7.28
CA ALA A 106 5.10 3.93 8.66
C ALA A 106 4.04 5.04 8.89
N PRO A 107 3.08 5.33 7.99
CA PRO A 107 2.09 6.35 8.26
C PRO A 107 1.15 5.92 9.40
N ILE A 108 1.20 6.62 10.53
CA ILE A 108 0.35 6.39 11.72
C ILE A 108 -0.34 7.70 12.09
N TRP A 109 -1.67 7.72 12.07
CA TRP A 109 -2.46 8.86 12.54
C TRP A 109 -2.73 8.78 14.04
N VAL A 110 -2.46 9.86 14.77
CA VAL A 110 -2.73 9.99 16.21
C VAL A 110 -3.96 10.89 16.40
N PRO A 111 -5.14 10.34 16.73
CA PRO A 111 -6.38 11.13 16.80
C PRO A 111 -6.34 12.26 17.81
N LYS A 112 -5.62 12.08 18.92
CA LYS A 112 -5.56 13.05 20.02
C LYS A 112 -4.92 14.38 19.62
N THR A 113 -3.93 14.34 18.73
CA THR A 113 -3.19 15.53 18.28
C THR A 113 -3.50 15.90 16.82
N ASP A 114 -4.23 15.04 16.11
CA ASP A 114 -4.49 15.14 14.67
C ASP A 114 -3.19 15.23 13.84
N GLU A 115 -2.18 14.46 14.26
CA GLU A 115 -0.88 14.37 13.61
C GLU A 115 -0.73 13.02 12.92
N VAL A 116 -0.03 13.00 11.78
CA VAL A 116 0.42 11.77 11.13
C VAL A 116 1.92 11.67 11.27
N PHE A 117 2.37 10.57 11.88
CA PHE A 117 3.78 10.17 11.98
C PHE A 117 4.12 9.27 10.80
N PHE A 118 5.35 9.31 10.32
CA PHE A 118 5.82 8.52 9.18
C PHE A 118 7.36 8.50 9.16
N ALA A 119 7.93 7.61 8.34
CA ALA A 119 9.36 7.46 8.15
C ALA A 119 9.77 7.84 6.71
N SER A 120 10.99 8.36 6.58
CA SER A 120 11.66 8.55 5.30
C SER A 120 12.14 7.22 4.73
N ASN A 121 12.46 7.20 3.44
CA ASN A 121 13.00 6.02 2.77
C ASN A 121 14.27 5.54 3.48
N ASP A 122 14.41 4.23 3.66
CA ASP A 122 15.52 3.60 4.38
C ASP A 122 16.70 3.17 3.48
N GLY A 123 16.75 3.69 2.25
CA GLY A 123 17.94 3.62 1.39
C GLY A 123 17.82 4.44 0.11
N GLY A 124 18.69 4.13 -0.85
CA GLY A 124 18.69 4.78 -2.17
C GLY A 124 19.19 6.23 -2.16
N ALA A 125 19.30 6.81 -3.36
CA ALA A 125 19.95 8.11 -3.55
C ALA A 125 19.23 9.27 -2.84
N LEU A 126 17.92 9.15 -2.61
CA LEU A 126 17.10 10.18 -1.96
C LEU A 126 16.74 9.84 -0.51
N GLY A 127 17.00 8.63 -0.01
CA GLY A 127 16.67 8.26 1.38
C GLY A 127 17.60 8.90 2.40
N MET A 128 18.81 9.31 1.98
CA MET A 128 19.82 9.92 2.86
C MET A 128 20.15 9.04 4.08
N SER A 129 20.05 7.73 3.89
CA SER A 129 20.33 6.69 4.89
C SER A 129 21.10 5.55 4.21
N ASP A 130 21.93 4.87 4.98
CA ASP A 130 22.77 3.76 4.54
C ASP A 130 23.18 2.91 5.75
N ILE A 131 24.21 2.09 5.63
CA ILE A 131 24.68 1.27 6.75
C ILE A 131 25.19 2.12 7.94
N ASP A 132 25.67 3.33 7.70
CA ASP A 132 26.27 4.23 8.69
C ASP A 132 25.32 5.38 9.12
N HIS A 133 24.27 5.65 8.34
CA HIS A 133 23.31 6.73 8.57
C HIS A 133 21.87 6.20 8.70
N ASN A 134 21.20 6.54 9.80
CA ASN A 134 19.80 6.16 10.04
C ASN A 134 18.82 6.99 9.20
N ASN A 135 17.65 6.42 8.88
CA ASN A 135 16.54 7.16 8.29
C ASN A 135 15.86 8.09 9.33
N GLN A 136 14.90 8.91 8.87
CA GLN A 136 14.25 9.91 9.71
C GLN A 136 12.79 9.56 9.96
N VAL A 137 12.37 9.63 11.23
CA VAL A 137 10.95 9.63 11.60
C VAL A 137 10.49 11.08 11.74
N SER A 138 9.36 11.41 11.13
CA SER A 138 8.78 12.75 11.10
C SER A 138 7.29 12.72 11.41
N LYS A 139 6.72 13.89 11.62
CA LYS A 139 5.27 14.08 11.74
C LYS A 139 4.79 15.32 11.00
N ILE A 140 3.52 15.30 10.60
CA ILE A 140 2.81 16.44 10.01
C ILE A 140 1.48 16.66 10.74
N ASN A 141 1.14 17.91 11.02
CA ASN A 141 -0.09 18.27 11.72
C ASN A 141 -1.21 18.56 10.72
N LEU A 142 -2.32 17.83 10.79
CA LEU A 142 -3.43 17.97 9.85
C LEU A 142 -4.28 19.22 10.09
N GLN A 143 -4.20 19.83 11.27
CA GLN A 143 -4.81 21.13 11.54
C GLN A 143 -4.09 22.23 10.75
N ASP A 144 -2.76 22.16 10.65
CA ASP A 144 -1.96 23.06 9.82
C ASP A 144 -2.26 22.85 8.33
N VAL A 145 -2.45 21.59 7.90
CA VAL A 145 -2.91 21.25 6.54
C VAL A 145 -4.27 21.89 6.26
N ALA A 146 -5.24 21.72 7.16
CA ALA A 146 -6.57 22.31 6.99
C ALA A 146 -6.51 23.86 6.93
N ALA A 147 -5.68 24.49 7.76
CA ALA A 147 -5.46 25.93 7.74
C ALA A 147 -4.82 26.40 6.40
N ALA A 148 -3.82 25.67 5.91
CA ALA A 148 -3.16 25.97 4.63
C ALA A 148 -4.12 25.80 3.45
N ILE A 149 -4.92 24.73 3.43
CA ILE A 149 -5.96 24.52 2.40
C ILE A 149 -6.96 25.67 2.41
N LYS A 150 -7.47 26.06 3.59
CA LYS A 150 -8.40 27.19 3.72
C LYS A 150 -7.80 28.50 3.21
N ALA A 151 -6.52 28.76 3.51
CA ALA A 151 -5.81 29.95 3.05
C ALA A 151 -5.56 29.95 1.53
N SER A 152 -5.37 28.78 0.91
CA SER A 152 -5.18 28.65 -0.55
C SER A 152 -6.42 28.98 -1.38
N GLY A 153 -7.60 28.98 -0.74
CA GLY A 153 -8.88 29.26 -1.41
C GLY A 153 -9.49 28.03 -2.09
N PRO A 154 -10.52 28.23 -2.92
CA PRO A 154 -11.19 27.13 -3.60
C PRO A 154 -10.28 26.46 -4.63
N GLY A 155 -10.41 25.14 -4.79
CA GLY A 155 -9.63 24.36 -5.75
C GLY A 155 -8.71 23.37 -5.06
N VAL A 156 -7.76 22.83 -5.84
CA VAL A 156 -6.93 21.66 -5.49
C VAL A 156 -5.43 21.93 -5.68
N ALA A 157 -5.07 23.21 -5.64
CA ALA A 157 -3.67 23.61 -5.72
C ALA A 157 -2.86 22.99 -4.56
N PRO A 158 -1.60 22.60 -4.81
CA PRO A 158 -0.70 22.15 -3.76
C PRO A 158 -0.58 23.19 -2.63
N VAL A 159 -0.48 22.70 -1.40
CA VAL A 159 -0.05 23.48 -0.25
C VAL A 159 1.26 22.88 0.28
N ASN A 160 1.98 23.62 1.12
CA ASN A 160 3.24 23.14 1.68
C ASN A 160 3.25 23.35 3.19
N VAL A 161 2.95 22.27 3.92
CA VAL A 161 2.99 22.20 5.37
C VAL A 161 4.26 21.47 5.79
N THR A 162 4.97 22.04 6.76
CA THR A 162 6.25 21.52 7.22
C THR A 162 6.07 20.20 7.98
N ALA A 163 6.76 19.17 7.52
CA ALA A 163 7.00 17.97 8.32
C ALA A 163 8.10 18.25 9.36
N THR A 164 7.87 17.82 10.60
CA THR A 164 8.81 17.99 11.70
C THR A 164 9.43 16.66 12.06
N LYS A 165 10.76 16.55 11.95
CA LYS A 165 11.52 15.40 12.41
C LYS A 165 11.34 15.22 13.92
N ILE A 166 11.22 13.96 14.37
CA ILE A 166 11.31 13.59 15.78
C ILE A 166 12.64 12.89 16.06
N ASP A 167 13.20 13.12 17.23
CA ASP A 167 14.43 12.45 17.66
C ASP A 167 14.09 11.17 18.41
N LEU A 168 14.68 10.06 17.98
CA LEU A 168 14.54 8.73 18.57
C LEU A 168 15.92 8.19 18.95
N PRO A 169 16.01 7.31 19.97
CA PRO A 169 17.30 6.77 20.40
C PRO A 169 17.90 5.83 19.34
N GLU A 170 19.21 5.60 19.42
CA GLU A 170 19.95 4.73 18.49
C GLU A 170 19.48 3.25 18.49
N ALA A 171 18.59 2.86 19.39
CA ALA A 171 17.92 1.56 19.33
C ALA A 171 16.85 1.46 18.21
N ILE A 172 16.40 2.60 17.66
CA ILE A 172 15.36 2.67 16.63
C ILE A 172 16.00 3.02 15.29
N GLN A 173 16.16 2.01 14.44
CA GLN A 173 17.00 2.08 13.25
C GLN A 173 16.26 1.60 12.02
N MET A 174 16.32 2.39 10.95
CA MET A 174 15.63 2.14 9.69
C MET A 174 14.16 1.82 9.96
N THR A 175 13.45 2.74 10.63
CA THR A 175 12.01 2.57 10.84
C THR A 175 11.35 2.46 9.47
N ASN A 176 10.74 1.32 9.20
CA ASN A 176 10.05 1.10 7.95
C ASN A 176 8.55 1.17 8.19
N GLY A 177 7.89 0.11 8.62
CA GLY A 177 6.45 0.11 8.86
C GLY A 177 6.02 0.62 10.23
N GLY A 178 4.71 0.77 10.38
CA GLY A 178 4.14 1.36 11.57
C GLY A 178 2.64 1.13 11.72
N THR A 179 2.18 1.01 12.96
CA THR A 179 0.75 0.87 13.26
C THR A 179 0.37 1.43 14.62
N GLY A 180 -0.93 1.46 14.89
CA GLY A 180 -1.51 1.98 16.11
C GLY A 180 -2.26 3.29 15.90
N PRO A 181 -2.52 4.04 16.99
CA PRO A 181 -1.94 3.85 18.32
C PRO A 181 -2.36 2.54 19.02
N PHE A 182 -1.43 1.95 19.77
CA PHE A 182 -1.62 0.80 20.67
C PHE A 182 -1.34 1.26 22.11
N ASN A 183 -2.32 1.17 23.02
CA ASN A 183 -2.25 1.81 24.34
C ASN A 183 -1.80 3.29 24.27
N GLY A 184 -2.23 4.01 23.23
CA GLY A 184 -1.87 5.41 22.98
C GLY A 184 -0.43 5.66 22.49
N LYS A 185 0.34 4.60 22.23
CA LYS A 185 1.71 4.67 21.70
C LYS A 185 1.74 4.29 20.22
N LEU A 186 2.73 4.80 19.50
CA LEU A 186 3.06 4.32 18.15
C LEU A 186 3.68 2.93 18.28
N VAL A 187 3.33 2.01 17.40
CA VAL A 187 4.08 0.76 17.19
C VAL A 187 4.91 0.97 15.94
N LEU A 188 6.22 1.12 16.10
CA LEU A 188 7.15 1.21 14.99
C LEU A 188 7.83 -0.14 14.77
N ILE A 189 8.02 -0.52 13.51
CA ILE A 189 8.86 -1.66 13.17
C ILE A 189 10.08 -1.19 12.39
N ASN A 190 11.21 -1.79 12.72
CA ASN A 190 12.53 -1.29 12.39
C ASN A 190 13.28 -2.37 11.63
N SER A 191 13.78 -2.05 10.43
CA SER A 191 14.54 -2.95 9.56
C SER A 191 15.90 -3.34 10.15
N GLY A 192 16.38 -2.58 11.15
CA GLY A 192 17.74 -2.70 11.70
C GLY A 192 18.78 -2.06 10.79
N ARG A 193 20.03 -1.95 11.25
CA ARG A 193 21.11 -1.30 10.48
C ARG A 193 22.47 -1.85 10.85
N GLY A 194 23.20 -2.37 9.87
CA GLY A 194 24.49 -3.03 10.07
C GLY A 194 24.38 -4.12 11.15
N PRO A 195 25.17 -4.06 12.24
CA PRO A 195 25.09 -5.02 13.35
C PRO A 195 23.87 -4.82 14.25
N LEU A 196 23.20 -3.67 14.21
CA LEU A 196 22.06 -3.35 15.07
C LEU A 196 20.83 -4.17 14.62
N PRO A 197 20.11 -4.81 15.56
CA PRO A 197 19.05 -5.75 15.22
C PRO A 197 17.78 -5.03 14.70
N PRO A 198 17.01 -5.68 13.82
CA PRO A 198 15.63 -5.29 13.54
C PRO A 198 14.80 -5.37 14.82
N SER A 199 13.76 -4.54 14.97
CA SER A 199 12.96 -4.53 16.20
C SER A 199 11.51 -4.06 16.01
N ILE A 200 10.64 -4.46 16.94
CA ILE A 200 9.33 -3.86 17.18
C ILE A 200 9.45 -3.00 18.43
N ALA A 201 9.04 -1.73 18.35
CA ALA A 201 9.14 -0.78 19.45
C ALA A 201 7.84 -0.01 19.69
N LEU A 202 7.57 0.31 20.95
CA LEU A 202 6.58 1.31 21.34
C LEU A 202 7.25 2.66 21.48
N VAL A 203 6.63 3.69 20.92
CA VAL A 203 7.12 5.08 21.00
C VAL A 203 5.98 6.00 21.46
N ASP A 204 6.24 6.83 22.47
CA ASP A 204 5.30 7.86 22.86
C ASP A 204 5.17 8.93 21.77
N PRO A 205 3.95 9.26 21.31
CA PRO A 205 3.76 10.30 20.27
C PRO A 205 4.08 11.70 20.81
N ALA A 206 4.08 11.90 22.13
CA ALA A 206 4.45 13.15 22.77
C ALA A 206 5.95 13.19 23.11
N PRO A 207 6.61 14.36 23.04
CA PRO A 207 7.96 14.53 23.57
C PRO A 207 8.05 14.09 25.04
N PRO A 208 9.14 13.44 25.47
CA PRO A 208 10.41 13.27 24.75
C PRO A 208 10.48 11.99 23.88
N HIS A 209 9.34 11.43 23.44
CA HIS A 209 9.28 10.23 22.59
C HIS A 209 9.92 8.99 23.24
N ASN A 210 9.60 8.78 24.52
CA ASN A 210 10.05 7.61 25.26
C ASN A 210 9.76 6.32 24.47
N THR A 211 10.77 5.48 24.40
CA THR A 211 10.80 4.32 23.52
C THR A 211 11.02 3.04 24.32
N THR A 212 10.37 1.94 23.92
CA THR A 212 10.55 0.61 24.51
C THR A 212 10.59 -0.43 23.41
N VAL A 213 11.72 -1.14 23.27
CA VAL A 213 11.82 -2.29 22.37
C VAL A 213 11.08 -3.48 22.99
N LEU A 214 10.20 -4.10 22.20
CA LEU A 214 9.39 -5.24 22.62
C LEU A 214 9.95 -6.58 22.13
N LEU A 215 10.51 -6.60 20.92
CA LEU A 215 11.02 -7.81 20.27
C LEU A 215 12.10 -7.42 19.26
N ASP A 216 13.23 -8.14 19.25
CA ASP A 216 14.35 -7.90 18.32
C ASP A 216 14.99 -9.19 17.73
N ASN A 217 14.47 -10.36 18.12
CA ASN A 217 14.99 -11.66 17.69
C ASN A 217 13.91 -12.75 17.68
N PHE A 218 14.20 -13.86 16.99
CA PHE A 218 13.42 -15.08 17.02
C PHE A 218 14.20 -16.21 17.72
N PHE A 219 14.01 -16.35 19.03
CA PHE A 219 14.71 -17.34 19.87
C PHE A 219 16.25 -17.26 19.74
N GLY A 220 16.79 -16.04 19.72
CA GLY A 220 18.22 -15.76 19.54
C GLY A 220 18.68 -15.72 18.08
N ARG A 221 17.81 -16.06 17.11
CA ARG A 221 18.08 -15.87 15.68
C ARG A 221 17.73 -14.45 15.28
N GLN A 222 18.62 -13.83 14.51
CA GLN A 222 18.40 -12.48 14.01
C GLN A 222 17.35 -12.50 12.89
N PHE A 223 16.36 -11.60 12.97
CA PHE A 223 15.48 -11.31 11.85
C PHE A 223 16.27 -10.75 10.66
N ASN A 224 15.72 -10.85 9.45
CA ASN A 224 16.36 -10.29 8.25
C ASN A 224 16.32 -8.76 8.32
N SER A 225 15.14 -8.21 8.05
CA SER A 225 14.76 -6.79 8.17
C SER A 225 13.24 -6.75 8.23
N LEU A 226 12.73 -6.33 9.38
CA LEU A 226 11.29 -6.27 9.60
C LEU A 226 10.70 -5.09 8.80
N ASN A 227 9.61 -5.33 8.08
CA ASN A 227 9.14 -4.39 7.07
C ASN A 227 7.82 -3.71 7.47
N ASP A 228 6.71 -4.43 7.61
CA ASP A 228 5.43 -3.84 8.06
C ASP A 228 4.83 -4.58 9.26
N VAL A 229 3.92 -3.91 9.98
CA VAL A 229 3.27 -4.41 11.19
C VAL A 229 1.80 -3.97 11.28
N LYS A 230 0.94 -4.87 11.76
CA LYS A 230 -0.47 -4.58 12.03
C LYS A 230 -0.94 -5.19 13.34
N ILE A 231 -1.75 -4.44 14.08
CA ILE A 231 -2.45 -4.95 15.26
C ILE A 231 -3.71 -5.68 14.81
N HIS A 232 -3.87 -6.93 15.22
CA HIS A 232 -5.07 -7.70 14.90
C HIS A 232 -6.28 -7.18 15.72
N PRO A 233 -7.41 -6.83 15.09
CA PRO A 233 -8.50 -6.09 15.74
C PRO A 233 -9.23 -6.83 16.85
N GLY A 234 -9.23 -8.16 16.84
CA GLY A 234 -9.89 -8.99 17.85
C GLY A 234 -8.97 -9.47 18.98
N SER A 235 -7.66 -9.57 18.76
CA SER A 235 -6.73 -10.18 19.73
C SER A 235 -5.65 -9.22 20.22
N ASN A 236 -5.53 -8.04 19.60
CA ASN A 236 -4.53 -7.01 19.90
C ASN A 236 -3.06 -7.46 19.77
N LYS A 237 -2.82 -8.64 19.18
CA LYS A 237 -1.48 -9.15 18.90
C LYS A 237 -0.91 -8.46 17.67
N LEU A 238 0.41 -8.33 17.63
CA LEU A 238 1.13 -7.70 16.52
C LEU A 238 1.44 -8.76 15.47
N PHE A 239 1.12 -8.50 14.21
CA PHE A 239 1.47 -9.32 13.07
C PHE A 239 2.40 -8.53 12.18
N PHE A 240 3.48 -9.14 11.73
CA PHE A 240 4.53 -8.41 11.02
C PHE A 240 5.23 -9.27 9.99
N THR A 241 5.84 -8.61 9.01
CA THR A 241 6.61 -9.25 7.94
C THR A 241 8.10 -9.14 8.22
N ASP A 242 8.81 -10.25 8.04
CA ASP A 242 10.28 -10.28 7.99
C ASP A 242 10.70 -10.62 6.56
N VAL A 243 11.46 -9.72 5.94
CA VAL A 243 11.80 -9.75 4.52
C VAL A 243 13.25 -9.34 4.31
N THR A 244 13.83 -9.60 3.15
CA THR A 244 15.26 -9.37 2.88
C THR A 244 15.63 -7.94 2.45
N TYR A 245 14.73 -6.95 2.54
CA TYR A 245 14.97 -5.62 1.95
C TYR A 245 16.22 -4.92 2.47
N GLY A 246 16.54 -5.02 3.76
CA GLY A 246 17.75 -4.40 4.28
C GLY A 246 19.03 -4.95 3.65
N PHE A 247 19.05 -6.23 3.27
CA PHE A 247 20.17 -6.80 2.52
C PHE A 247 20.15 -6.32 1.06
N LEU A 248 18.97 -6.32 0.42
CA LEU A 248 18.78 -5.88 -0.96
C LEU A 248 19.05 -4.37 -1.16
N ASN A 249 18.96 -3.59 -0.08
CA ASN A 249 19.21 -2.15 -0.02
C ASN A 249 20.56 -1.81 0.66
N HIS A 250 21.41 -2.81 0.89
CA HIS A 250 22.80 -2.67 1.37
C HIS A 250 23.01 -2.14 2.81
N PHE A 251 21.99 -2.11 3.65
CA PHE A 251 22.11 -1.65 5.04
C PHE A 251 22.02 -2.77 6.09
N ARG A 252 21.85 -4.03 5.67
CA ARG A 252 21.87 -5.23 6.54
C ARG A 252 22.75 -6.35 5.96
N PRO A 253 23.26 -7.26 6.82
CA PRO A 253 23.96 -8.45 6.36
C PRO A 253 23.04 -9.41 5.57
N PRO A 254 23.61 -10.41 4.86
CA PRO A 254 22.83 -11.46 4.21
C PRO A 254 21.80 -12.11 5.15
N PRO A 255 20.60 -12.44 4.65
CA PRO A 255 19.50 -12.96 5.45
C PRO A 255 19.79 -14.35 6.02
N LEU A 256 19.22 -14.64 7.19
CA LEU A 256 19.36 -15.92 7.91
C LEU A 256 18.03 -16.64 8.13
N LEU A 257 16.91 -15.95 7.91
CA LEU A 257 15.55 -16.48 8.02
C LEU A 257 14.87 -16.46 6.64
N PRO A 258 13.85 -17.31 6.39
CA PRO A 258 12.99 -17.18 5.21
C PRO A 258 12.09 -15.95 5.31
N ASN A 259 11.57 -15.48 4.17
CA ASN A 259 10.58 -14.39 4.12
C ASN A 259 9.21 -14.90 4.59
N GLN A 260 8.75 -14.39 5.73
CA GLN A 260 7.61 -14.96 6.46
C GLN A 260 6.82 -13.90 7.23
N VAL A 261 5.57 -14.25 7.54
CA VAL A 261 4.70 -13.46 8.41
C VAL A 261 4.73 -14.06 9.80
N TYR A 262 4.98 -13.23 10.79
CA TYR A 262 5.04 -13.59 12.20
C TYR A 262 3.90 -12.96 12.98
N ARG A 263 3.59 -13.55 14.12
CA ARG A 263 2.74 -12.98 15.18
C ARG A 263 3.57 -12.88 16.44
N PHE A 264 3.53 -11.71 17.07
CA PHE A 264 4.04 -11.45 18.41
C PHE A 264 2.91 -11.04 19.37
N ASP A 265 3.05 -11.48 20.61
CA ASP A 265 2.11 -11.24 21.70
C ASP A 265 2.81 -10.48 22.81
N PRO A 266 2.51 -9.18 22.97
CA PRO A 266 3.24 -8.33 23.90
C PRO A 266 3.03 -8.72 25.37
N ASP A 267 1.93 -9.41 25.69
CA ASP A 267 1.60 -9.78 27.08
C ASP A 267 2.36 -11.03 27.53
N THR A 268 2.63 -11.96 26.61
CA THR A 268 3.25 -13.26 26.91
C THR A 268 4.67 -13.41 26.37
N GLY A 269 5.09 -12.53 25.46
CA GLY A 269 6.35 -12.65 24.71
C GLY A 269 6.31 -13.73 23.61
N SER A 270 5.17 -14.38 23.39
CA SER A 270 5.06 -15.47 22.41
C SER A 270 5.20 -14.95 20.98
N VAL A 271 6.25 -15.36 20.28
CA VAL A 271 6.47 -15.12 18.85
C VAL A 271 6.37 -16.43 18.05
N ARG A 272 5.69 -16.40 16.89
CA ARG A 272 5.63 -17.55 15.96
C ARG A 272 5.34 -17.12 14.53
N VAL A 273 5.73 -17.96 13.58
CA VAL A 273 5.32 -17.85 12.17
C VAL A 273 3.83 -18.17 12.04
N VAL A 274 3.11 -17.42 11.21
CA VAL A 274 1.69 -17.62 10.90
C VAL A 274 1.40 -17.87 9.42
N ALA A 275 2.28 -17.44 8.51
CA ALA A 275 2.26 -17.74 7.08
C ALA A 275 3.67 -17.72 6.48
N ASP A 276 3.87 -18.49 5.42
CA ASP A 276 5.09 -18.59 4.64
C ASP A 276 4.79 -18.73 3.12
N GLY A 277 5.85 -18.95 2.33
CA GLY A 277 5.76 -19.15 0.88
C GLY A 277 5.68 -17.87 0.05
N PHE A 278 6.08 -16.73 0.61
CA PHE A 278 6.20 -15.46 -0.10
C PHE A 278 7.57 -15.35 -0.77
N ASP A 279 7.62 -14.65 -1.91
CA ASP A 279 8.92 -14.22 -2.44
C ASP A 279 9.47 -13.09 -1.59
N ARG A 280 8.70 -12.00 -1.42
CA ARG A 280 9.00 -10.87 -0.51
C ARG A 280 7.70 -10.37 0.11
N CYS A 281 7.32 -10.90 1.26
CA CYS A 281 6.17 -10.37 2.00
C CYS A 281 6.43 -8.92 2.45
N ASN A 282 5.43 -8.06 2.33
CA ASN A 282 5.56 -6.63 2.63
C ASN A 282 4.40 -6.16 3.53
N GLY A 283 3.40 -5.45 2.99
CA GLY A 283 2.29 -4.88 3.73
C GLY A 283 1.32 -5.92 4.29
N ILE A 284 0.72 -5.62 5.45
CA ILE A 284 -0.28 -6.48 6.10
C ILE A 284 -1.50 -5.70 6.60
N ALA A 285 -2.70 -6.21 6.30
CA ALA A 285 -3.94 -5.65 6.81
C ALA A 285 -4.97 -6.73 7.15
N PHE A 286 -5.99 -6.35 7.91
CA PHE A 286 -7.09 -7.22 8.33
C PHE A 286 -8.44 -6.62 7.97
N THR A 287 -9.43 -7.47 7.73
CA THR A 287 -10.84 -7.05 7.76
C THR A 287 -11.20 -6.49 9.15
N PRO A 288 -12.23 -5.64 9.25
CA PRO A 288 -12.65 -5.06 10.54
C PRO A 288 -12.94 -6.10 11.62
N ASP A 289 -13.44 -7.28 11.24
CA ASP A 289 -13.73 -8.40 12.14
C ASP A 289 -12.51 -9.30 12.44
N GLY A 290 -11.36 -9.03 11.82
CA GLY A 290 -10.11 -9.78 11.97
C GLY A 290 -10.11 -11.17 11.34
N ARG A 291 -11.14 -11.55 10.59
CA ARG A 291 -11.28 -12.93 10.07
C ARG A 291 -10.49 -13.18 8.79
N THR A 292 -10.18 -12.13 8.04
CA THR A 292 -9.36 -12.22 6.82
C THR A 292 -8.14 -11.34 6.98
N ALA A 293 -6.98 -11.87 6.63
CA ALA A 293 -5.73 -11.13 6.50
C ALA A 293 -5.38 -10.96 5.02
N PHE A 294 -4.82 -9.81 4.67
CA PHE A 294 -4.23 -9.52 3.38
C PHE A 294 -2.74 -9.29 3.58
N VAL A 295 -1.92 -9.91 2.73
CA VAL A 295 -0.46 -9.74 2.73
C VAL A 295 -0.01 -9.49 1.30
N THR A 296 0.76 -8.43 1.09
CA THR A 296 1.33 -8.14 -0.23
C THR A 296 2.63 -8.92 -0.42
N ASP A 297 2.86 -9.37 -1.66
CA ASP A 297 4.09 -10.05 -2.10
C ASP A 297 4.69 -9.24 -3.24
N THR A 298 5.86 -8.67 -2.95
CA THR A 298 6.56 -7.67 -3.76
C THR A 298 7.80 -8.25 -4.43
N GLY A 299 7.79 -9.55 -4.71
CA GLY A 299 8.88 -10.28 -5.37
C GLY A 299 9.32 -9.71 -6.73
N ALA A 300 8.49 -8.90 -7.41
CA ALA A 300 8.93 -8.20 -8.61
C ALA A 300 9.99 -7.10 -8.35
N ASN A 301 10.13 -6.63 -7.11
CA ASN A 301 11.16 -5.67 -6.69
C ASN A 301 12.35 -6.38 -6.03
N GLY A 302 13.45 -6.55 -6.76
CA GLY A 302 14.64 -7.29 -6.33
C GLY A 302 15.78 -6.45 -5.74
N GLY A 303 15.60 -5.13 -5.56
CA GLY A 303 16.69 -4.24 -5.11
C GLY A 303 17.91 -4.34 -6.02
N PHE A 304 19.11 -4.59 -5.47
CA PHE A 304 20.32 -4.71 -6.28
C PHE A 304 20.31 -5.88 -7.29
N LEU A 305 19.40 -6.84 -7.14
CA LEU A 305 19.21 -7.93 -8.11
C LEU A 305 18.44 -7.48 -9.37
N GLY A 306 17.89 -6.27 -9.35
CA GLY A 306 17.03 -5.73 -10.41
C GLY A 306 15.57 -6.13 -10.24
N ASN A 307 14.69 -5.45 -10.97
CA ASN A 307 13.27 -5.77 -11.00
C ASN A 307 13.00 -6.93 -11.97
N ASN A 308 12.07 -7.81 -11.59
CA ASN A 308 11.63 -8.91 -12.43
C ASN A 308 10.10 -8.98 -12.46
N GLN A 309 9.50 -8.47 -13.53
CA GLN A 309 8.03 -8.42 -13.67
C GLN A 309 7.36 -9.80 -13.82
N THR A 310 8.11 -10.90 -13.89
CA THR A 310 7.54 -12.26 -13.83
C THR A 310 7.35 -12.76 -12.40
N ASP A 311 7.97 -12.09 -11.42
CA ASP A 311 7.86 -12.42 -9.99
C ASP A 311 6.64 -11.72 -9.37
N PRO A 312 6.22 -12.09 -8.15
CA PRO A 312 4.98 -11.58 -7.57
C PRO A 312 4.91 -10.06 -7.44
N ALA A 313 3.82 -9.49 -7.94
CA ALA A 313 3.29 -8.17 -7.60
C ALA A 313 1.85 -8.33 -7.10
N THR A 314 1.66 -9.27 -6.16
CA THR A 314 0.37 -9.88 -5.85
C THR A 314 -0.04 -9.64 -4.41
N ILE A 315 -1.32 -9.37 -4.18
CA ILE A 315 -1.93 -9.35 -2.85
C ILE A 315 -2.57 -10.72 -2.61
N TYR A 316 -2.22 -11.37 -1.51
CA TYR A 316 -2.81 -12.64 -1.09
C TYR A 316 -3.74 -12.44 0.10
N ALA A 317 -4.89 -13.13 0.08
CA ALA A 317 -5.80 -13.22 1.21
C ALA A 317 -5.67 -14.55 1.95
N PHE A 318 -5.95 -14.52 3.25
CA PHE A 318 -5.90 -15.66 4.15
C PHE A 318 -7.06 -15.62 5.13
N ASP A 319 -7.55 -16.79 5.52
CA ASP A 319 -8.45 -16.90 6.67
C ASP A 319 -7.62 -16.90 7.95
N VAL A 320 -8.04 -16.13 8.96
CA VAL A 320 -7.39 -16.08 10.27
C VAL A 320 -8.07 -17.07 11.20
N ASP A 321 -7.33 -18.11 11.60
CA ASP A 321 -7.85 -19.12 12.52
C ASP A 321 -8.19 -18.48 13.89
N ALA A 322 -9.43 -18.60 14.34
CA ALA A 322 -9.90 -17.92 15.55
C ALA A 322 -9.17 -18.35 16.83
N LYS A 323 -8.64 -19.59 16.88
CA LYS A 323 -7.97 -20.14 18.06
C LYS A 323 -6.48 -19.79 18.10
N SER A 324 -5.77 -20.09 17.03
CA SER A 324 -4.31 -19.95 16.96
C SER A 324 -3.88 -18.59 16.39
N ASN A 325 -4.74 -17.94 15.61
CA ASN A 325 -4.44 -16.84 14.69
C ASN A 325 -3.43 -17.20 13.59
N ALA A 326 -3.35 -18.48 13.20
CA ALA A 326 -2.60 -18.90 12.02
C ALA A 326 -3.35 -18.47 10.76
N PHE A 327 -2.62 -18.12 9.70
CA PHE A 327 -3.21 -17.81 8.41
C PHE A 327 -3.40 -19.11 7.63
N LYS A 328 -4.58 -19.28 7.06
CA LYS A 328 -5.03 -20.48 6.34
C LYS A 328 -5.57 -20.10 4.97
N ASN A 329 -5.71 -21.10 4.10
CA ASN A 329 -6.40 -20.95 2.81
C ASN A 329 -5.89 -19.76 1.98
N ARG A 330 -4.55 -19.71 1.78
CA ARG A 330 -3.90 -18.72 0.91
C ARG A 330 -4.59 -18.71 -0.45
N ARG A 331 -5.01 -17.54 -0.89
CA ARG A 331 -5.64 -17.32 -2.19
C ARG A 331 -5.19 -16.00 -2.76
N VAL A 332 -5.10 -15.92 -4.09
CA VAL A 332 -4.89 -14.64 -4.78
C VAL A 332 -6.10 -13.76 -4.50
N PHE A 333 -5.84 -12.52 -4.10
CA PHE A 333 -6.86 -11.49 -3.99
C PHE A 333 -6.79 -10.54 -5.19
N ALA A 334 -5.61 -9.95 -5.44
CA ALA A 334 -5.40 -9.03 -6.55
C ALA A 334 -3.97 -9.12 -7.09
N TYR A 335 -3.79 -8.78 -8.37
CA TYR A 335 -2.50 -8.54 -9.00
C TYR A 335 -2.48 -7.08 -9.46
N VAL A 336 -1.46 -6.32 -9.08
CA VAL A 336 -1.42 -4.88 -9.38
C VAL A 336 -1.10 -4.64 -10.85
N ASP A 337 -1.64 -3.56 -11.41
CA ASP A 337 -1.38 -3.25 -12.81
C ASP A 337 -0.05 -2.48 -13.04
N THR A 338 0.46 -1.77 -12.04
CA THR A 338 1.68 -0.95 -12.13
C THR A 338 2.53 -1.13 -10.87
N GLY A 339 3.80 -1.50 -11.05
CA GLY A 339 4.76 -1.68 -9.98
C GLY A 339 4.47 -2.92 -9.12
N ILE A 340 4.43 -2.71 -7.81
CA ILE A 340 4.18 -3.72 -6.77
C ILE A 340 3.16 -3.16 -5.76
N ALA A 341 2.42 -4.02 -5.07
CA ALA A 341 1.62 -3.60 -3.92
C ALA A 341 2.51 -3.53 -2.68
N ASP A 342 2.78 -2.35 -2.18
CA ASP A 342 3.64 -2.13 -1.01
C ASP A 342 2.80 -2.14 0.28
N GLY A 343 2.69 -1.02 1.00
CA GLY A 343 1.80 -0.84 2.14
C GLY A 343 0.32 -0.95 1.78
N ILE A 344 -0.47 -1.54 2.69
CA ILE A 344 -1.87 -1.93 2.47
C ILE A 344 -2.79 -1.49 3.62
N GLN A 345 -3.98 -0.99 3.28
CA GLN A 345 -5.01 -0.56 4.23
C GLN A 345 -6.40 -1.03 3.79
N LEU A 346 -7.34 -1.06 4.74
CA LEU A 346 -8.75 -1.29 4.47
C LEU A 346 -9.61 -0.14 4.98
N ASP A 347 -10.66 0.20 4.24
CA ASP A 347 -11.73 1.03 4.76
C ASP A 347 -12.75 0.21 5.57
N ALA A 348 -13.71 0.88 6.20
CA ALA A 348 -14.74 0.24 7.03
C ALA A 348 -15.70 -0.66 6.24
N ALA A 349 -15.79 -0.48 4.91
CA ALA A 349 -16.62 -1.31 4.03
C ALA A 349 -15.87 -2.55 3.52
N GLY A 350 -14.58 -2.68 3.83
CA GLY A 350 -13.76 -3.81 3.41
C GLY A 350 -13.11 -3.63 2.04
N ASN A 351 -13.15 -2.42 1.47
CA ASN A 351 -12.35 -2.13 0.27
C ASN A 351 -10.87 -2.08 0.66
N VAL A 352 -10.02 -2.62 -0.21
CA VAL A 352 -8.59 -2.78 0.01
C VAL A 352 -7.84 -1.72 -0.79
N TYR A 353 -6.92 -1.01 -0.16
CA TYR A 353 -6.12 0.06 -0.75
C TYR A 353 -4.65 -0.34 -0.63
N ALA A 354 -3.87 -0.23 -1.70
CA ALA A 354 -2.43 -0.47 -1.65
C ALA A 354 -1.65 0.64 -2.35
N GLY A 355 -0.51 1.01 -1.77
CA GLY A 355 0.52 1.80 -2.45
C GLY A 355 1.09 1.00 -3.62
N THR A 356 1.19 1.64 -4.79
CA THR A 356 1.63 1.03 -6.05
C THR A 356 2.46 2.00 -6.88
N GLY A 357 2.97 1.55 -8.04
CA GLY A 357 3.93 2.32 -8.84
C GLY A 357 3.40 3.64 -9.42
N ASP A 358 2.08 3.83 -9.52
CA ASP A 358 1.48 5.07 -10.04
C ASP A 358 0.58 5.82 -9.04
N GLY A 359 0.60 5.40 -7.77
CA GLY A 359 -0.20 5.98 -6.70
C GLY A 359 -0.84 4.89 -5.84
N VAL A 360 -2.13 5.04 -5.53
CA VAL A 360 -2.88 4.05 -4.73
C VAL A 360 -3.94 3.38 -5.57
N GLN A 361 -3.95 2.05 -5.60
CA GLN A 361 -5.00 1.24 -6.21
C GLN A 361 -6.02 0.78 -5.17
N VAL A 362 -7.28 0.67 -5.58
CA VAL A 362 -8.40 0.30 -4.69
C VAL A 362 -9.20 -0.84 -5.28
N TRP A 363 -9.37 -1.91 -4.50
CA TRP A 363 -10.19 -3.07 -4.85
C TRP A 363 -11.39 -3.19 -3.91
N ASP A 364 -12.51 -3.70 -4.42
CA ASP A 364 -13.60 -4.16 -3.54
C ASP A 364 -13.22 -5.43 -2.79
N SER A 365 -14.10 -5.90 -1.89
CA SER A 365 -13.87 -7.11 -1.09
C SER A 365 -13.71 -8.40 -1.90
N ASP A 366 -14.12 -8.39 -3.16
CA ASP A 366 -14.04 -9.55 -4.07
C ASP A 366 -12.74 -9.52 -4.91
N GLY A 367 -11.96 -8.44 -4.84
CA GLY A 367 -10.72 -8.26 -5.60
C GLY A 367 -10.92 -7.55 -6.95
N THR A 368 -12.09 -6.96 -7.20
CA THR A 368 -12.33 -6.16 -8.41
C THR A 368 -11.65 -4.80 -8.27
N LEU A 369 -10.77 -4.45 -9.22
CA LEU A 369 -10.13 -3.12 -9.25
C LEU A 369 -11.19 -2.04 -9.53
N LEU A 370 -11.40 -1.16 -8.54
CA LEU A 370 -12.39 -0.09 -8.60
C LEU A 370 -11.83 1.17 -9.26
N GLY A 371 -10.58 1.51 -8.93
CA GLY A 371 -9.94 2.71 -9.43
C GLY A 371 -8.64 3.03 -8.72
N LYS A 372 -8.10 4.22 -9.01
CA LYS A 372 -6.82 4.69 -8.49
C LYS A 372 -6.88 6.12 -7.98
N PHE A 373 -6.15 6.39 -6.92
CA PHE A 373 -5.62 7.72 -6.64
C PHE A 373 -4.33 7.86 -7.44
N PHE A 374 -4.44 8.34 -8.68
CA PHE A 374 -3.31 8.40 -9.61
C PHE A 374 -2.44 9.61 -9.29
N LEU A 375 -1.18 9.37 -8.92
CA LEU A 375 -0.21 10.40 -8.55
C LEU A 375 0.83 10.64 -9.65
N GLY A 376 1.00 9.69 -10.58
CA GLY A 376 2.09 9.72 -11.55
C GLY A 376 3.47 9.55 -10.91
N THR A 377 3.50 8.95 -9.73
CA THR A 377 4.70 8.56 -8.98
C THR A 377 4.32 7.41 -8.07
N THR A 378 5.32 6.63 -7.65
CA THR A 378 5.15 5.56 -6.68
C THR A 378 4.59 6.10 -5.36
N SER A 379 3.69 5.33 -4.75
CA SER A 379 3.33 5.46 -3.35
C SER A 379 3.72 4.19 -2.61
N ALA A 380 4.51 4.32 -1.54
CA ALA A 380 4.96 3.19 -0.73
C ALA A 380 3.95 2.83 0.36
N ASN A 381 3.28 3.81 0.99
CA ASN A 381 2.25 3.51 1.99
C ASN A 381 1.20 4.64 2.10
N LEU A 382 0.15 4.39 2.87
CA LEU A 382 -0.96 5.29 3.10
C LEU A 382 -1.64 5.00 4.45
N VAL A 383 -2.35 5.99 4.98
CA VAL A 383 -3.16 5.82 6.20
C VAL A 383 -4.45 6.64 6.13
N PHE A 384 -5.53 6.05 6.66
CA PHE A 384 -6.72 6.83 6.98
C PHE A 384 -6.43 7.69 8.21
N ALA A 385 -6.67 8.99 8.11
CA ALA A 385 -6.59 9.93 9.22
C ALA A 385 -7.99 10.21 9.78
N GLY A 386 -8.73 9.16 10.13
CA GLY A 386 -10.16 9.23 10.43
C GLY A 386 -11.03 9.25 9.17
N ASP A 387 -12.33 9.46 9.37
CA ASP A 387 -13.32 9.39 8.28
C ASP A 387 -13.07 10.39 7.17
N GLY A 388 -13.08 9.90 5.93
CA GLY A 388 -12.99 10.73 4.74
C GLY A 388 -11.63 11.40 4.52
N ARG A 389 -10.60 11.06 5.29
CA ARG A 389 -9.26 11.64 5.16
C ARG A 389 -8.24 10.54 4.88
N LEU A 390 -7.55 10.60 3.75
CA LEU A 390 -6.50 9.67 3.38
C LEU A 390 -5.19 10.44 3.17
N VAL A 391 -4.14 10.01 3.85
CA VAL A 391 -2.78 10.55 3.70
C VAL A 391 -1.93 9.52 2.98
N ILE A 392 -1.26 9.93 1.91
CA ILE A 392 -0.54 9.05 0.99
C ILE A 392 0.93 9.46 0.95
N MET A 393 1.82 8.50 1.23
CA MET A 393 3.27 8.66 1.21
C MET A 393 3.78 8.38 -0.21
N ALA A 394 4.46 9.35 -0.82
CA ALA A 394 4.91 9.30 -2.21
C ALA A 394 6.37 9.76 -2.36
N GLU A 395 7.25 9.20 -1.53
CA GLU A 395 8.69 9.48 -1.44
C GLU A 395 9.00 10.95 -1.10
N THR A 396 9.02 11.80 -2.12
CA THR A 396 9.40 13.21 -2.05
C THR A 396 8.19 14.12 -1.84
N ALA A 397 7.00 13.56 -1.65
CA ALA A 397 5.78 14.31 -1.38
C ALA A 397 4.81 13.53 -0.48
N ILE A 398 3.93 14.29 0.19
CA ILE A 398 2.74 13.76 0.87
C ILE A 398 1.52 14.27 0.13
N TYR A 399 0.60 13.37 -0.21
CA TYR A 399 -0.71 13.72 -0.75
C TYR A 399 -1.79 13.55 0.31
N PHE A 400 -2.78 14.44 0.26
CA PHE A 400 -3.96 14.40 1.10
C PHE A 400 -5.20 14.31 0.21
N ALA A 401 -6.04 13.31 0.48
CA ALA A 401 -7.32 13.14 -0.19
C ALA A 401 -8.48 13.25 0.80
N GLU A 402 -9.50 13.99 0.39
CA GLU A 402 -10.79 14.08 1.06
C GLU A 402 -11.79 13.25 0.26
N ILE A 403 -12.41 12.26 0.88
CA ILE A 403 -13.28 11.25 0.23
C ILE A 403 -14.49 10.90 1.11
N ALA A 404 -15.44 10.12 0.60
CA ALA A 404 -16.61 9.66 1.35
C ALA A 404 -16.36 8.39 2.19
N ALA A 405 -15.31 7.62 1.86
CA ALA A 405 -14.99 6.39 2.58
C ALA A 405 -14.71 6.60 4.07
N LYS A 406 -15.06 5.59 4.86
CA LYS A 406 -14.99 5.59 6.31
C LYS A 406 -13.77 4.79 6.78
N ALA A 407 -13.08 5.28 7.79
CA ALA A 407 -11.90 4.60 8.28
C ALA A 407 -12.27 3.30 9.00
N ASN A 408 -11.47 2.24 8.82
CA ASN A 408 -11.51 1.08 9.69
C ASN A 408 -10.98 1.46 11.10
N LYS A 409 -10.99 0.54 12.07
CA LYS A 409 -10.45 0.77 13.43
C LYS A 409 -8.98 1.23 13.37
N LEU A 410 -8.73 2.49 13.78
CA LEU A 410 -7.41 3.14 13.75
C LEU A 410 -6.71 3.21 15.10
N SER A 411 -7.34 2.73 16.17
CA SER A 411 -6.76 2.74 17.52
C SER A 411 -7.12 1.47 18.26
N PHE A 412 -6.16 0.96 19.00
CA PHE A 412 -6.24 -0.32 19.69
C PHE A 412 -6.01 -0.11 21.18
N PRO A 413 -6.62 -0.95 22.04
CA PRO A 413 -6.52 -0.85 23.48
C PRO A 413 -5.11 -0.58 23.97
#